data_AF-A0A6C0LWB7-F1
#
_entry.id   AF-A0A6C0LWB7-F1
#
_cell.length_a   1.000
_cell.length_b   1.000
_cell.length_c   1.000
_cell.angle_alpha   90.00
_cell.angle_beta   90.00
_cell.angle_gamma   90.00
#
_symmetry.space_group_name_H-M   'P 1'
#
loop_
_entity.id
_entity.type
_entity.pdbx_description
1 polymer ?
#
loop_
_entity_poly.entity_id
_entity_poly.type
_entity_poly.pdbx_seq_one_letter_code
_entity_poly.pdbx_strand_id
1 'polypeptide(L)'
;MKYIDALKKYNEGKDKWCMPRKGSEDYLNIIRIMKPISKKKDKLDLLNVSGRNNNCFFNSIYLVIKDNNDFKKSSRYSIKKGKHLRKYLCKKFTEKTNIKKTIKKFKTYLELAQLYLNDGVKTEEVAELLSVNRREIKSLKKANIMNIDLNKHDEIETLLKKHFKVSGRMPSEPEMALSIDYIEKSYNIVVLSIILNSKYGNSTNDKTLNIINRYNYGKKNMLKYDIDLLTDMKAGIKNAGIIGKIRTRIGEKLENTVKNTGSSRLLNSAKKYNYSVIITDNTHYQLLKINKNVVNSYYDLNNFILSHDNSFSFSNTNVRSSTT
;
A
#
# COMPACT_ATOMS: atom_id res chain seq x y z
N MET A 1 13.47 27.86 15.31
CA MET A 1 12.44 27.77 16.38
C MET A 1 13.15 27.72 17.73
N LYS A 2 12.64 28.38 18.78
CA LYS A 2 13.25 28.27 20.13
C LYS A 2 12.90 26.92 20.75
N TYR A 3 13.71 26.44 21.71
CA TYR A 3 13.52 25.13 22.34
C TYR A 3 12.13 24.98 22.97
N ILE A 4 11.61 26.03 23.59
CA ILE A 4 10.31 26.01 24.25
C ILE A 4 9.14 25.83 23.28
N ASP A 5 9.24 26.37 22.06
CA ASP A 5 8.21 26.23 21.03
C ASP A 5 8.24 24.83 20.42
N ALA A 6 9.44 24.27 20.23
CA ALA A 6 9.63 22.90 19.79
C ALA A 6 9.13 21.89 20.84
N LEU A 7 9.31 22.22 22.13
CA LEU A 7 8.80 21.43 23.25
C LEU A 7 7.26 21.47 23.33
N LYS A 8 6.64 22.64 23.09
CA LYS A 8 5.17 22.77 22.94
C LYS A 8 4.65 21.85 21.84
N LYS A 9 5.25 21.91 20.67
CA LYS A 9 4.88 21.07 19.52
C LYS A 9 5.11 19.58 19.78
N TYR A 10 6.19 19.22 20.47
CA TYR A 10 6.46 17.84 20.86
C TYR A 10 5.44 17.25 21.85
N ASN A 11 4.79 18.11 22.64
CA ASN A 11 3.79 17.70 23.63
C ASN A 11 2.34 17.89 23.16
N GLU A 12 2.14 18.39 21.94
CA GLU A 12 0.82 18.59 21.35
C GLU A 12 0.11 17.24 21.18
N GLY A 13 -1.08 17.09 21.78
CA GLY A 13 -1.85 15.85 21.76
C GLY A 13 -1.39 14.76 22.73
N LYS A 14 -0.46 15.05 23.65
CA LYS A 14 -0.10 14.13 24.74
C LYS A 14 -0.90 14.43 26.00
N ASP A 15 -1.28 13.37 26.72
CA ASP A 15 -2.04 13.48 27.98
C ASP A 15 -1.25 14.18 29.10
N LYS A 16 0.08 14.15 29.03
CA LYS A 16 0.97 14.77 30.03
C LYS A 16 2.11 15.51 29.37
N TRP A 17 2.37 16.70 29.90
CA TRP A 17 3.50 17.52 29.49
C TRP A 17 4.82 16.88 29.96
N CYS A 18 5.73 16.62 29.02
CA CYS A 18 7.03 16.02 29.31
C CYS A 18 8.17 16.92 28.82
N MET A 19 9.20 17.09 29.65
CA MET A 19 10.46 17.76 29.31
C MET A 19 11.61 16.74 29.30
N PRO A 20 12.03 16.23 28.13
CA PRO A 20 13.02 15.17 28.03
C PRO A 20 14.41 15.59 28.51
N ARG A 21 15.15 14.67 29.15
CA ARG A 21 16.56 14.88 29.54
C ARG A 21 17.44 15.10 28.31
N LYS A 22 18.41 16.02 28.43
CA LYS A 22 19.42 16.27 27.40
C LYS A 22 20.14 14.97 27.02
N GLY A 23 20.26 14.71 25.72
CA GLY A 23 20.86 13.47 25.19
C GLY A 23 19.91 12.28 25.05
N SER A 24 18.69 12.35 25.58
CA SER A 24 17.66 11.34 25.31
C SER A 24 17.15 11.40 23.86
N GLU A 25 16.56 10.31 23.38
CA GLU A 25 15.97 10.25 22.03
C GLU A 25 14.84 11.29 21.85
N ASP A 26 14.04 11.51 22.89
CA ASP A 26 12.98 12.51 22.88
C ASP A 26 13.52 13.94 22.86
N TYR A 27 14.66 14.16 23.54
CA TYR A 27 15.40 15.41 23.40
C TYR A 27 15.94 15.59 21.98
N LEU A 28 16.47 14.54 21.35
CA LEU A 28 16.91 14.59 19.95
C LEU A 28 15.75 14.87 18.99
N ASN A 29 14.54 14.39 19.26
CA ASN A 29 13.34 14.73 18.50
C ASN A 29 13.00 16.22 18.63
N ILE A 30 13.07 16.80 19.82
CA ILE A 30 12.90 18.25 20.02
C ILE A 30 13.98 19.04 19.27
N ILE A 31 15.24 18.61 19.34
CA ILE A 31 16.34 19.23 18.58
C ILE A 31 16.10 19.14 17.06
N ARG A 32 15.52 18.04 16.55
CA ARG A 32 15.13 17.93 15.14
C ARG A 32 14.02 18.91 14.76
N ILE A 33 13.03 19.13 15.63
CA ILE A 33 11.98 20.14 15.44
C ILE A 33 12.59 21.56 15.45
N MET A 34 13.61 21.80 16.29
CA MET A 34 14.29 23.09 16.38
C MET A 34 15.16 23.41 15.16
N LYS A 35 15.77 22.39 14.53
CA LYS A 35 16.62 22.61 13.36
C LYS A 35 15.84 23.42 12.33
N PRO A 36 16.42 24.51 11.80
CA PRO A 36 15.79 25.22 10.70
C PRO A 36 15.51 24.19 9.62
N ILE A 37 14.24 24.07 9.25
CA ILE A 37 13.83 23.29 8.09
C ILE A 37 14.50 24.04 6.94
N SER A 38 15.71 23.63 6.54
CA SER A 38 16.23 23.99 5.21
C SER A 38 15.07 23.69 4.29
N LYS A 39 14.54 24.66 3.52
CA LYS A 39 13.33 24.49 2.68
C LYS A 39 13.39 23.15 1.95
N LYS A 40 12.88 22.08 2.57
CA LYS A 40 13.23 20.72 2.15
C LYS A 40 12.14 20.37 1.18
N LYS A 41 12.52 20.38 -0.09
CA LYS A 41 11.56 20.10 -1.14
C LYS A 41 11.22 18.62 -1.12
N ASP A 42 10.05 18.28 -0.61
CA ASP A 42 9.56 16.90 -0.60
C ASP A 42 9.36 16.45 -2.06
N LYS A 43 10.10 15.42 -2.46
CA LYS A 43 9.99 14.84 -3.80
C LYS A 43 9.09 13.62 -3.73
N LEU A 44 7.87 13.76 -4.22
CA LEU A 44 6.89 12.69 -4.28
C LEU A 44 6.80 12.18 -5.72
N ASP A 45 6.93 10.86 -5.89
CA ASP A 45 6.79 10.22 -7.18
C ASP A 45 5.76 9.09 -7.05
N LEU A 46 4.66 9.19 -7.77
CA LEU A 46 3.66 8.15 -7.82
C LEU A 46 4.04 7.17 -8.92
N LEU A 47 4.54 6.00 -8.54
CA LEU A 47 4.92 4.98 -9.49
C LEU A 47 3.66 4.26 -9.96
N ASN A 48 3.23 4.55 -11.18
CA ASN A 48 2.16 3.80 -11.81
C ASN A 48 2.70 2.44 -12.27
N VAL A 49 2.26 1.40 -11.58
CA VAL A 49 2.64 0.01 -11.84
C VAL A 49 1.53 -0.78 -12.53
N SER A 50 0.53 -0.09 -13.08
CA SER A 50 -0.51 -0.70 -13.90
C SER A 50 0.11 -1.54 -15.02
N GLY A 51 -0.44 -2.73 -15.20
CA GLY A 51 0.00 -3.69 -16.20
C GLY A 51 -1.18 -4.58 -16.60
N ARG A 52 -1.00 -5.39 -17.65
CA ARG A 52 -2.05 -6.31 -18.15
C ARG A 52 -2.63 -7.15 -17.00
N ASN A 53 -3.96 -7.30 -16.99
CA ASN A 53 -4.74 -8.10 -16.03
C ASN A 53 -4.76 -7.59 -14.57
N ASN A 54 -4.71 -6.28 -14.34
CA ASN A 54 -4.83 -5.69 -13.00
C ASN A 54 -3.80 -6.21 -11.97
N ASN A 55 -2.62 -6.63 -12.42
CA ASN A 55 -1.55 -7.12 -11.53
C ASN A 55 -0.79 -5.96 -10.83
N CYS A 56 -1.40 -4.78 -10.73
CA CYS A 56 -0.78 -3.59 -10.17
C CYS A 56 -0.39 -3.80 -8.70
N PHE A 57 -1.19 -4.52 -7.91
CA PHE A 57 -0.85 -4.88 -6.53
C PHE A 57 0.52 -5.58 -6.44
N PHE A 58 0.69 -6.73 -7.11
CA PHE A 58 1.96 -7.46 -7.04
C PHE A 58 3.12 -6.75 -7.73
N ASN A 59 2.85 -5.88 -8.70
CA ASN A 59 3.90 -5.04 -9.25
C ASN A 59 4.37 -4.01 -8.21
N SER A 60 3.46 -3.40 -7.45
CA SER A 60 3.81 -2.53 -6.31
C SER A 60 4.65 -3.30 -5.30
N ILE A 61 4.16 -4.46 -4.84
CA ILE A 61 4.88 -5.28 -3.84
C ILE A 61 6.26 -5.71 -4.35
N TYR A 62 6.38 -6.08 -5.62
CA TYR A 62 7.68 -6.41 -6.21
C TYR A 62 8.64 -5.22 -6.14
N LEU A 63 8.20 -4.00 -6.46
CA LEU A 63 9.04 -2.81 -6.36
C LEU A 63 9.42 -2.47 -4.91
N VAL A 64 8.58 -2.82 -3.95
CA VAL A 64 8.88 -2.66 -2.51
C VAL A 64 10.03 -3.56 -2.09
N ILE A 65 10.05 -4.81 -2.53
CA ILE A 65 11.00 -5.81 -2.02
C ILE A 65 12.19 -6.08 -2.94
N LYS A 66 12.16 -5.66 -4.22
CA LYS A 66 13.21 -6.00 -5.20
C LYS A 66 14.62 -5.62 -4.74
N ASP A 67 14.74 -4.59 -3.91
CA ASP A 67 16.02 -4.07 -3.43
C ASP A 67 16.43 -4.61 -2.05
N ASN A 68 15.55 -5.35 -1.38
CA ASN A 68 15.83 -5.97 -0.08
C ASN A 68 16.87 -7.10 -0.20
N ASN A 69 17.85 -7.13 0.71
CA ASN A 69 18.96 -8.08 0.67
C ASN A 69 18.52 -9.54 0.83
N ASP A 70 17.57 -9.83 1.73
CA ASP A 70 17.07 -11.18 1.96
C ASP A 70 16.21 -11.67 0.80
N PHE A 71 15.45 -10.75 0.19
CA PHE A 71 14.78 -11.02 -1.07
C PHE A 71 15.78 -11.34 -2.19
N LYS A 72 16.84 -10.54 -2.35
CA LYS A 72 17.88 -10.80 -3.37
C LYS A 72 18.58 -12.14 -3.17
N LYS A 73 18.86 -12.53 -1.92
CA LYS A 73 19.46 -13.85 -1.59
C LYS A 73 18.52 -15.01 -1.93
N SER A 74 17.24 -14.90 -1.58
CA SER A 74 16.24 -15.97 -1.77
C SER A 74 15.70 -16.08 -3.20
N SER A 75 15.76 -15.00 -3.97
CA SER A 75 15.13 -14.91 -5.31
C SER A 75 16.11 -14.95 -6.47
N ARG A 76 17.39 -15.31 -6.23
CA ARG A 76 18.59 -15.02 -7.03
C ARG A 76 18.44 -15.02 -8.56
N TYR A 77 17.51 -15.76 -9.19
CA TYR A 77 17.28 -15.67 -10.65
C TYR A 77 15.82 -15.73 -11.20
N SER A 78 14.77 -15.94 -10.39
CA SER A 78 13.43 -16.26 -10.95
C SER A 78 12.37 -15.14 -10.88
N ILE A 79 12.45 -14.24 -9.91
CA ILE A 79 11.39 -13.23 -9.66
C ILE A 79 11.80 -11.87 -10.24
N LYS A 80 11.35 -11.58 -11.46
CA LYS A 80 11.68 -10.35 -12.20
C LYS A 80 10.53 -9.34 -12.30
N LYS A 81 9.33 -9.74 -11.89
CA LYS A 81 8.09 -8.94 -12.00
C LYS A 81 7.01 -9.45 -11.07
N GLY A 82 5.98 -8.62 -10.85
CA GLY A 82 4.86 -8.96 -9.96
C GLY A 82 4.18 -10.29 -10.29
N LYS A 83 4.06 -10.67 -11.57
CA LYS A 83 3.49 -11.98 -11.96
C LYS A 83 4.29 -13.16 -11.39
N HIS A 84 5.62 -13.06 -11.40
CA HIS A 84 6.49 -14.12 -10.87
C HIS A 84 6.41 -14.14 -9.34
N LEU A 85 6.36 -12.95 -8.73
CA LEU A 85 6.21 -12.80 -7.29
C LEU A 85 4.91 -13.43 -6.80
N ARG A 86 3.78 -13.15 -7.47
CA ARG A 86 2.49 -13.77 -7.15
C ARG A 86 2.56 -15.29 -7.17
N LYS A 87 3.13 -15.88 -8.24
CA LYS A 87 3.28 -17.33 -8.35
C LYS A 87 4.09 -17.91 -7.19
N TYR A 88 5.17 -17.22 -6.81
CA TYR A 88 5.98 -17.57 -5.65
C TYR A 88 5.18 -17.52 -4.34
N LEU A 89 4.48 -16.41 -4.08
CA LEU A 89 3.69 -16.21 -2.87
C LEU A 89 2.53 -17.19 -2.76
N CYS A 90 1.77 -17.41 -3.84
CA CYS A 90 0.69 -18.40 -3.86
C CYS A 90 1.20 -19.81 -3.56
N LYS A 91 2.39 -20.18 -4.05
CA LYS A 91 3.02 -21.46 -3.70
C LYS A 91 3.31 -21.51 -2.19
N LYS A 92 3.89 -20.44 -1.63
CA LYS A 92 4.18 -20.32 -0.19
C LYS A 92 2.92 -20.42 0.68
N PHE A 93 1.79 -19.85 0.25
CA PHE A 93 0.52 -19.92 0.97
C PHE A 93 -0.08 -21.32 1.02
N THR A 94 0.29 -22.19 0.07
CA THR A 94 -0.15 -23.59 0.02
C THR A 94 0.84 -24.58 0.64
N GLU A 95 1.94 -24.11 1.21
CA GLU A 95 2.85 -24.97 1.97
C GLU A 95 2.21 -25.39 3.29
N LYS A 96 2.53 -26.62 3.77
CA LYS A 96 1.96 -27.19 5.01
C LYS A 96 2.07 -26.26 6.21
N THR A 97 3.16 -25.48 6.29
CA THR A 97 3.41 -24.52 7.38
C THR A 97 2.47 -23.31 7.37
N ASN A 98 1.89 -22.95 6.21
CA ASN A 98 1.08 -21.74 6.04
C ASN A 98 -0.40 -22.03 5.76
N ILE A 99 -0.74 -23.23 5.26
CA ILE A 99 -2.06 -23.53 4.72
C ILE A 99 -3.20 -23.28 5.72
N LYS A 100 -3.03 -23.60 7.00
CA LYS A 100 -4.04 -23.35 8.04
C LYS A 100 -4.40 -21.86 8.14
N LYS A 101 -3.40 -20.98 8.13
CA LYS A 101 -3.59 -19.53 8.13
C LYS A 101 -4.24 -19.06 6.83
N THR A 102 -3.82 -19.60 5.70
CA THR A 102 -4.37 -19.30 4.38
C THR A 102 -5.87 -19.61 4.33
N ILE A 103 -6.26 -20.82 4.75
CA ILE A 103 -7.67 -21.25 4.81
C ILE A 103 -8.48 -20.30 5.69
N LYS A 104 -7.99 -19.99 6.89
CA LYS A 104 -8.68 -19.07 7.82
C LYS A 104 -8.94 -17.70 7.17
N LYS A 105 -7.98 -17.16 6.43
CA LYS A 105 -8.11 -15.86 5.74
C LYS A 105 -9.07 -15.93 4.56
N PHE A 106 -9.10 -17.05 3.84
CA PHE A 106 -9.94 -17.22 2.66
C PHE A 106 -11.39 -17.65 2.97
N LYS A 107 -11.68 -18.20 4.16
CA LYS A 107 -12.96 -18.83 4.48
C LYS A 107 -14.17 -17.97 4.09
N THR A 108 -14.29 -16.77 4.66
CA THR A 108 -15.43 -15.86 4.39
C THR A 108 -15.52 -15.45 2.92
N TYR A 109 -14.38 -15.24 2.25
CA TYR A 109 -14.36 -14.91 0.83
C TYR A 109 -14.92 -16.06 -0.02
N LEU A 110 -14.52 -17.30 0.31
CA LEU A 110 -15.00 -18.49 -0.39
C LEU A 110 -16.48 -18.76 -0.11
N GLU A 111 -16.95 -18.54 1.13
CA GLU A 111 -18.36 -18.69 1.51
C GLU A 111 -19.24 -17.71 0.73
N LEU A 112 -18.85 -16.43 0.65
CA LEU A 112 -19.57 -15.44 -0.15
C LEU A 112 -19.59 -15.80 -1.64
N ALA A 113 -18.44 -16.21 -2.18
CA ALA A 113 -18.36 -16.63 -3.58
C ALA A 113 -19.23 -17.87 -3.87
N GLN A 114 -19.25 -18.85 -2.96
CA GLN A 114 -20.06 -20.06 -3.08
C GLN A 114 -21.56 -19.73 -3.00
N LEU A 115 -21.96 -18.89 -2.03
CA LEU A 115 -23.34 -18.44 -1.86
C LEU A 115 -23.88 -17.80 -3.15
N TYR A 116 -23.23 -16.75 -3.65
CA TYR A 116 -23.71 -16.07 -4.86
C TYR A 116 -23.76 -17.00 -6.08
N LEU A 117 -22.78 -17.90 -6.23
CA LEU A 117 -22.77 -18.84 -7.35
C LEU A 117 -23.89 -19.89 -7.25
N ASN A 118 -24.21 -20.36 -6.04
CA ASN A 118 -25.30 -21.30 -5.79
C ASN A 118 -26.68 -20.65 -5.96
N ASP A 119 -26.79 -19.35 -5.66
CA ASP A 119 -28.01 -18.55 -5.90
C ASP A 119 -28.21 -18.21 -7.40
N GLY A 120 -27.36 -18.71 -8.29
CA GLY A 120 -27.48 -18.51 -9.74
C GLY A 120 -27.00 -17.15 -10.24
N VAL A 121 -26.34 -16.34 -9.39
CA VAL A 121 -25.78 -15.05 -9.78
C VAL A 121 -24.73 -15.22 -10.88
N LYS A 122 -24.80 -14.37 -11.91
CA LYS A 122 -23.90 -14.46 -13.07
C LYS A 122 -22.45 -14.17 -12.67
N THR A 123 -21.50 -14.82 -13.36
CA THR A 123 -20.06 -14.70 -13.07
C THR A 123 -19.55 -13.26 -13.09
N GLU A 124 -20.12 -12.46 -13.98
CA GLU A 124 -19.92 -11.01 -14.11
C GLU A 124 -20.26 -10.26 -12.83
N GLU A 125 -21.48 -10.49 -12.33
CA GLU A 125 -22.04 -9.82 -11.17
C GLU A 125 -21.35 -10.27 -9.88
N VAL A 126 -21.05 -11.57 -9.74
CA VAL A 126 -20.23 -12.05 -8.61
C VAL A 126 -18.84 -11.40 -8.61
N ALA A 127 -18.24 -11.19 -9.78
CA ALA A 127 -16.94 -10.54 -9.87
C ALA A 127 -17.01 -9.07 -9.42
N GLU A 128 -18.09 -8.36 -9.76
CA GLU A 128 -18.35 -6.99 -9.32
C GLU A 128 -18.60 -6.92 -7.80
N LEU A 129 -19.48 -7.77 -7.26
CA LEU A 129 -19.79 -7.85 -5.83
C LEU A 129 -18.53 -8.13 -4.99
N LEU A 130 -17.66 -9.00 -5.48
CA LEU A 130 -16.40 -9.35 -4.81
C LEU A 130 -15.23 -8.45 -5.20
N SER A 131 -15.45 -7.40 -6.01
CA SER A 131 -14.42 -6.46 -6.48
C SER A 131 -13.19 -7.13 -7.11
N VAL A 132 -13.42 -8.19 -7.90
CA VAL A 132 -12.39 -8.96 -8.61
C VAL A 132 -12.72 -9.03 -10.11
N ASN A 133 -11.86 -9.66 -10.91
CA ASN A 133 -12.15 -9.87 -12.32
C ASN A 133 -12.88 -11.19 -12.56
N ARG A 134 -13.57 -11.30 -13.71
CA ARG A 134 -14.27 -12.53 -14.11
C ARG A 134 -13.39 -13.79 -14.12
N ARG A 135 -12.07 -13.62 -14.30
CA ARG A 135 -11.12 -14.74 -14.30
C ARG A 135 -10.96 -15.35 -12.90
N GLU A 136 -11.05 -14.54 -11.85
CA GLU A 136 -11.06 -15.00 -10.45
C GLU A 136 -12.26 -15.90 -10.16
N ILE A 137 -13.45 -15.47 -10.58
CA ILE A 137 -14.68 -16.26 -10.37
C ILE A 137 -14.66 -17.53 -11.23
N LYS A 138 -14.23 -17.42 -12.50
CA LYS A 138 -14.07 -18.60 -13.38
C LYS A 138 -13.07 -19.61 -12.83
N SER A 139 -12.01 -19.19 -12.15
CA SER A 139 -11.07 -20.12 -11.53
C SER A 139 -11.63 -20.80 -10.29
N LEU A 140 -12.44 -20.11 -9.48
CA LEU A 140 -13.17 -20.73 -8.37
C LEU A 140 -14.17 -21.78 -8.88
N LYS A 141 -14.95 -21.47 -9.92
CA LYS A 141 -15.85 -22.44 -10.58
C LYS A 141 -15.09 -23.66 -11.09
N LYS A 142 -13.97 -23.46 -11.80
CA LYS A 142 -13.11 -24.56 -12.27
C LYS A 142 -12.47 -25.36 -11.13
N ALA A 143 -12.30 -24.75 -9.96
CA ALA A 143 -11.83 -25.43 -8.76
C ALA A 143 -12.96 -26.14 -7.98
N ASN A 144 -14.18 -26.18 -8.54
CA ASN A 144 -15.37 -26.85 -8.00
C ASN A 144 -15.95 -26.20 -6.74
N ILE A 145 -15.83 -24.88 -6.58
CA ILE A 145 -16.29 -24.15 -5.38
C ILE A 145 -17.75 -24.47 -4.98
N MET A 146 -18.65 -24.68 -5.93
CA MET A 146 -20.09 -24.90 -5.65
C MET A 146 -20.37 -26.23 -4.92
N ASN A 147 -19.48 -27.22 -5.05
CA ASN A 147 -19.66 -28.58 -4.52
C ASN A 147 -18.67 -28.93 -3.40
N ILE A 148 -17.94 -27.94 -2.87
CA ILE A 148 -16.94 -28.14 -1.81
C ILE A 148 -17.54 -27.83 -0.45
N ASP A 149 -17.23 -28.66 0.54
CA ASP A 149 -17.54 -28.37 1.94
C ASP A 149 -16.51 -27.39 2.53
N LEU A 150 -16.91 -26.14 2.70
CA LEU A 150 -16.09 -25.06 3.28
C LEU A 150 -15.89 -25.18 4.81
N ASN A 151 -16.36 -26.25 5.44
CA ASN A 151 -15.99 -26.62 6.80
C ASN A 151 -14.81 -27.61 6.86
N LYS A 152 -14.46 -28.25 5.75
CA LYS A 152 -13.36 -29.21 5.67
C LYS A 152 -12.08 -28.56 5.15
N HIS A 153 -11.04 -28.56 5.98
CA HIS A 153 -9.75 -27.97 5.65
C HIS A 153 -9.12 -28.54 4.37
N ASP A 154 -9.17 -29.86 4.18
CA ASP A 154 -8.52 -30.54 3.05
C ASP A 154 -9.20 -30.22 1.70
N GLU A 155 -10.53 -30.00 1.71
CA GLU A 155 -11.26 -29.61 0.51
C GLU A 155 -10.93 -28.16 0.11
N ILE A 156 -10.86 -27.24 1.09
CA ILE A 156 -10.44 -25.86 0.86
C ILE A 156 -8.98 -25.81 0.37
N GLU A 157 -8.09 -26.60 0.96
CA GLU A 157 -6.70 -26.70 0.51
C GLU A 157 -6.62 -27.15 -0.96
N THR A 158 -7.40 -28.17 -1.33
CA THR A 158 -7.46 -28.69 -2.70
C THR A 158 -7.98 -27.64 -3.67
N LEU A 159 -9.03 -26.90 -3.28
CA LEU A 159 -9.55 -25.76 -4.04
C LEU A 159 -8.49 -24.69 -4.26
N LEU A 160 -7.84 -24.23 -3.18
CA LEU A 160 -6.85 -23.16 -3.25
C LEU A 160 -5.64 -23.56 -4.11
N LYS A 161 -5.18 -24.81 -4.01
CA LYS A 161 -4.09 -25.35 -4.86
C LYS A 161 -4.46 -25.35 -6.35
N LYS A 162 -5.72 -25.60 -6.71
CA LYS A 162 -6.21 -25.50 -8.11
C LYS A 162 -6.35 -24.04 -8.53
N HIS A 163 -7.05 -23.26 -7.71
CA HIS A 163 -7.37 -21.86 -7.96
C HIS A 163 -6.11 -21.00 -8.15
N PHE A 164 -5.11 -21.15 -7.29
CA PHE A 164 -3.90 -20.34 -7.32
C PHE A 164 -3.01 -20.56 -8.55
N LYS A 165 -3.13 -21.69 -9.25
CA LYS A 165 -2.37 -21.96 -10.49
C LYS A 165 -2.87 -21.13 -11.67
N VAL A 166 -4.12 -20.63 -11.62
CA VAL A 166 -4.73 -19.91 -12.73
C VAL A 166 -4.14 -18.50 -12.85
N SER A 167 -3.65 -18.17 -14.05
CA SER A 167 -3.01 -16.89 -14.33
C SER A 167 -4.00 -15.80 -14.79
N GLY A 168 -3.65 -14.54 -14.56
CA GLY A 168 -4.45 -13.39 -14.99
C GLY A 168 -5.71 -13.12 -14.17
N ARG A 169 -5.89 -13.82 -13.05
CA ARG A 169 -6.86 -13.45 -12.01
C ARG A 169 -6.51 -12.08 -11.42
N MET A 170 -7.48 -11.36 -10.89
CA MET A 170 -7.19 -10.26 -9.96
C MET A 170 -7.01 -10.88 -8.56
N PRO A 171 -6.02 -10.48 -7.75
CA PRO A 171 -5.95 -10.98 -6.38
C PRO A 171 -7.17 -10.54 -5.57
N SER A 172 -7.77 -11.49 -4.86
CA SER A 172 -8.81 -11.19 -3.87
C SER A 172 -8.21 -10.53 -2.62
N GLU A 173 -9.06 -9.87 -1.82
CA GLU A 173 -8.66 -9.27 -0.54
C GLU A 173 -7.82 -10.20 0.34
N PRO A 174 -8.21 -11.47 0.60
CA PRO A 174 -7.40 -12.35 1.43
C PRO A 174 -6.06 -12.72 0.78
N GLU A 175 -5.97 -12.78 -0.55
CA GLU A 175 -4.69 -12.97 -1.26
C GLU A 175 -3.76 -11.78 -1.03
N MET A 176 -4.30 -10.55 -1.07
CA MET A 176 -3.55 -9.32 -0.82
C MET A 176 -3.11 -9.21 0.64
N ALA A 177 -4.00 -9.50 1.59
CA ALA A 177 -3.70 -9.47 3.02
C ALA A 177 -2.60 -10.48 3.40
N LEU A 178 -2.69 -11.73 2.92
CA LEU A 178 -1.63 -12.72 3.14
C LEU A 178 -0.30 -12.30 2.51
N SER A 179 -0.35 -11.63 1.36
CA SER A 179 0.86 -11.10 0.72
C SER A 179 1.51 -10.02 1.58
N ILE A 180 0.76 -9.04 2.07
CA ILE A 180 1.27 -8.00 2.97
C ILE A 180 1.85 -8.62 4.24
N ASP A 181 1.15 -9.55 4.88
CA ASP A 181 1.62 -10.25 6.08
C ASP A 181 2.94 -10.99 5.83
N TYR A 182 3.11 -11.60 4.65
CA TYR A 182 4.34 -12.29 4.27
C TYR A 182 5.50 -11.30 4.11
N ILE A 183 5.25 -10.16 3.45
CA ILE A 183 6.28 -9.13 3.25
C ILE A 183 6.76 -8.55 4.59
N GLU A 184 5.81 -8.27 5.50
CA GLU A 184 6.12 -7.77 6.84
C GLU A 184 7.05 -8.73 7.58
N LYS A 185 6.69 -10.02 7.64
CA LYS A 185 7.44 -11.03 8.41
C LYS A 185 8.76 -11.45 7.77
N SER A 186 8.81 -11.55 6.44
CA SER A 186 9.98 -12.06 5.74
C SER A 186 11.01 -10.98 5.42
N TYR A 187 10.59 -9.71 5.33
CA TYR A 187 11.47 -8.63 4.88
C TYR A 187 11.51 -7.43 5.82
N ASN A 188 10.78 -7.47 6.95
CA ASN A 188 10.66 -6.37 7.91
C ASN A 188 10.19 -5.06 7.24
N ILE A 189 9.25 -5.17 6.30
CA ILE A 189 8.66 -4.02 5.60
C ILE A 189 7.14 -3.99 5.83
N VAL A 190 6.66 -2.95 6.49
CA VAL A 190 5.22 -2.67 6.66
C VAL A 190 4.71 -1.93 5.42
N VAL A 191 3.65 -2.43 4.81
CA VAL A 191 3.02 -1.81 3.64
C VAL A 191 1.76 -1.05 4.07
N LEU A 192 1.85 0.27 4.11
CA LEU A 192 0.75 1.17 4.43
C LEU A 192 -0.09 1.43 3.18
N SER A 193 -1.29 0.87 3.14
CA SER A 193 -2.24 1.14 2.06
C SER A 193 -3.15 2.30 2.45
N ILE A 194 -3.09 3.40 1.68
CA ILE A 194 -3.92 4.60 1.87
C ILE A 194 -4.91 4.74 0.72
N ILE A 195 -6.14 5.10 1.06
CA ILE A 195 -7.19 5.47 0.10
C ILE A 195 -7.30 6.98 0.15
N LEU A 196 -7.18 7.65 -0.99
CA LEU A 196 -7.23 9.12 -1.05
C LEU A 196 -8.66 9.66 -1.26
N ASN A 197 -9.60 8.80 -1.65
CA ASN A 197 -11.01 9.18 -1.75
C ASN A 197 -11.67 9.12 -0.36
N SER A 198 -12.53 10.09 -0.05
CA SER A 198 -13.41 10.09 1.13
C SER A 198 -14.17 8.75 1.27
N LYS A 199 -14.12 8.16 2.47
CA LYS A 199 -14.87 6.94 2.83
C LYS A 199 -16.14 7.21 3.64
N TYR A 200 -16.56 8.47 3.79
CA TYR A 200 -17.73 8.81 4.59
C TYR A 200 -18.58 9.89 3.92
N GLY A 201 -19.73 9.47 3.40
CA GLY A 201 -21.02 10.16 3.52
C GLY A 201 -21.25 11.54 2.90
N ASN A 202 -20.24 12.38 2.64
CA ASN A 202 -20.44 13.74 2.13
C ASN A 202 -19.28 14.18 1.23
N SER A 203 -19.28 13.68 0.01
CA SER A 203 -19.23 14.48 -1.23
C SER A 203 -18.94 13.53 -2.38
N THR A 204 -19.80 13.55 -3.38
CA THR A 204 -19.62 12.95 -4.71
C THR A 204 -18.48 13.63 -5.51
N ASN A 205 -17.60 14.39 -4.86
CA ASN A 205 -16.68 15.34 -5.48
C ASN A 205 -15.23 15.28 -4.94
N ASP A 206 -14.80 14.23 -4.23
CA ASP A 206 -13.39 14.08 -3.87
C ASP A 206 -12.55 13.72 -5.11
N LYS A 207 -12.21 14.75 -5.89
CA LYS A 207 -11.46 14.66 -7.15
C LYS A 207 -9.97 14.45 -6.92
N THR A 208 -9.52 14.09 -5.71
CA THR A 208 -8.08 13.98 -5.37
C THR A 208 -7.35 13.06 -6.35
N LEU A 209 -7.86 11.83 -6.57
CA LEU A 209 -7.25 10.90 -7.51
C LEU A 209 -7.41 11.37 -8.98
N ASN A 210 -8.52 12.03 -9.31
CA ASN A 210 -8.76 12.58 -10.65
C ASN A 210 -7.79 13.72 -10.99
N ILE A 211 -7.49 14.61 -10.03
CA ILE A 211 -6.52 15.70 -10.17
C ILE A 211 -5.12 15.12 -10.36
N ILE A 212 -4.76 14.11 -9.56
CA ILE A 212 -3.50 13.38 -9.71
C ILE A 212 -3.42 12.74 -11.11
N ASN A 213 -4.45 12.00 -11.52
CA ASN A 213 -4.50 11.32 -12.81
C ASN A 213 -4.46 12.31 -13.99
N ARG A 214 -5.19 13.43 -13.91
CA ARG A 214 -5.20 14.49 -14.93
C ARG A 214 -3.81 15.10 -15.11
N TYR A 215 -3.13 15.44 -14.01
CA TYR A 215 -1.74 15.91 -14.05
C TYR A 215 -0.79 14.87 -14.68
N ASN A 216 -0.98 13.59 -14.36
CA ASN A 216 -0.15 12.50 -14.89
C ASN A 216 -0.38 12.25 -16.39
N TYR A 217 -1.63 12.35 -16.85
CA TYR A 217 -1.97 12.19 -18.26
C TYR A 217 -1.49 13.39 -19.08
N GLY A 218 -1.69 14.62 -18.58
CA GLY A 218 -1.22 15.85 -19.21
C GLY A 218 0.29 15.84 -19.45
N LYS A 219 1.09 15.52 -18.42
CA LYS A 219 2.56 15.46 -18.51
C LYS A 219 3.08 14.50 -19.59
N LYS A 220 2.37 13.41 -19.90
CA LYS A 220 2.82 12.39 -20.85
C LYS A 220 2.57 12.77 -22.31
N ASN A 221 1.55 13.58 -22.57
CA ASN A 221 1.04 13.83 -23.91
C ASN A 221 1.20 15.28 -24.37
N MET A 222 1.92 16.12 -23.61
CA MET A 222 2.08 17.55 -23.90
C MET A 222 3.33 17.87 -24.71
N LEU A 223 3.16 18.78 -25.68
CA LEU A 223 4.25 19.41 -26.41
C LEU A 223 4.99 20.39 -25.50
N LYS A 224 6.24 20.73 -25.87
CA LYS A 224 7.16 21.59 -25.10
C LYS A 224 6.59 22.98 -24.72
N TYR A 225 5.50 23.40 -25.35
CA TYR A 225 4.88 24.72 -25.20
C TYR A 225 3.65 24.76 -24.26
N ASP A 226 3.14 23.62 -23.77
CA ASP A 226 2.03 23.55 -22.79
C ASP A 226 2.49 23.72 -21.32
N ILE A 227 3.54 24.51 -21.09
CA ILE A 227 4.17 24.70 -19.76
C ILE A 227 3.19 25.36 -18.77
N ASP A 228 2.34 26.27 -19.25
CA ASP A 228 1.36 26.98 -18.44
C ASP A 228 0.28 26.03 -17.94
N LEU A 229 -0.22 25.14 -18.79
CA LEU A 229 -1.21 24.14 -18.40
C LEU A 229 -0.65 23.12 -17.37
N LEU A 230 0.63 22.73 -17.48
CA LEU A 230 1.31 21.93 -16.45
C LEU A 230 1.47 22.70 -15.13
N THR A 231 1.70 24.00 -15.20
CA THR A 231 1.81 24.88 -14.04
C THR A 231 0.46 25.00 -13.33
N ASP A 232 -0.63 25.15 -14.09
CA ASP A 232 -2.00 25.17 -13.58
C ASP A 232 -2.42 23.84 -12.94
N MET A 233 -2.11 22.71 -13.58
CA MET A 233 -2.40 21.39 -13.00
C MET A 233 -1.63 21.17 -11.69
N LYS A 234 -0.38 21.65 -11.61
CA LYS A 234 0.43 21.61 -10.38
C LYS A 234 -0.13 22.54 -9.30
N ALA A 235 -0.63 23.72 -9.68
CA ALA A 235 -1.36 24.60 -8.78
C ALA A 235 -2.64 23.91 -8.26
N GLY A 236 -3.34 23.14 -9.12
CA GLY A 236 -4.48 22.32 -8.72
C GLY A 236 -4.16 21.30 -7.62
N ILE A 237 -3.00 20.61 -7.69
CA ILE A 237 -2.53 19.70 -6.62
C ILE A 237 -2.31 20.46 -5.31
N LYS A 238 -1.70 21.66 -5.40
CA LYS A 238 -1.41 22.51 -4.23
C LYS A 238 -2.70 23.03 -3.59
N ASN A 239 -3.60 23.59 -4.39
CA ASN A 239 -4.85 24.20 -3.94
C ASN A 239 -5.81 23.17 -3.33
N ALA A 240 -5.84 21.94 -3.87
CA ALA A 240 -6.64 20.85 -3.31
C ALA A 240 -6.04 20.23 -2.03
N GLY A 241 -4.90 20.72 -1.54
CA GLY A 241 -4.28 20.24 -0.30
C GLY A 241 -3.87 18.77 -0.34
N ILE A 242 -3.59 18.21 -1.53
CA ILE A 242 -3.40 16.77 -1.74
C ILE A 242 -2.26 16.22 -0.88
N ILE A 243 -1.16 16.99 -0.74
CA ILE A 243 -0.01 16.58 0.07
C ILE A 243 -0.39 16.48 1.55
N GLY A 244 -1.17 17.45 2.05
CA GLY A 244 -1.70 17.41 3.42
C GLY A 244 -2.55 16.15 3.63
N LYS A 245 -3.48 15.86 2.71
CA LYS A 245 -4.29 14.64 2.76
C LYS A 245 -3.43 13.36 2.78
N ILE A 246 -2.41 13.27 1.93
CA ILE A 246 -1.47 12.13 1.91
C ILE A 246 -0.78 11.99 3.28
N ARG A 247 -0.22 13.08 3.83
CA ARG A 247 0.45 13.07 5.13
C ARG A 247 -0.49 12.60 6.24
N THR A 248 -1.71 13.15 6.31
CA THR A 248 -2.73 12.76 7.29
C THR A 248 -3.07 11.27 7.19
N ARG A 249 -3.37 10.76 5.99
CA ARG A 249 -3.74 9.34 5.83
C ARG A 249 -2.59 8.38 6.14
N ILE A 250 -1.35 8.76 5.82
CA ILE A 250 -0.17 7.97 6.22
C ILE A 250 -0.03 8.00 7.74
N GLY A 251 -0.17 9.17 8.38
CA GLY A 251 -0.12 9.32 9.83
C GLY A 251 -1.14 8.45 10.54
N GLU A 252 -2.41 8.52 10.14
CA GLU A 252 -3.49 7.67 10.66
C GLU A 252 -3.19 6.18 10.50
N LYS A 253 -2.69 5.75 9.33
CA LYS A 253 -2.36 4.33 9.10
C LYS A 253 -1.16 3.90 9.94
N LEU A 254 -0.13 4.72 10.02
CA LEU A 254 1.07 4.46 10.82
C LEU A 254 0.70 4.33 12.30
N GLU A 255 -0.08 5.27 12.83
CA GLU A 255 -0.57 5.22 14.21
C GLU A 255 -1.40 3.97 14.48
N ASN A 256 -2.32 3.60 13.59
CA ASN A 256 -3.15 2.41 13.76
C ASN A 256 -2.30 1.13 13.77
N THR A 257 -1.29 1.03 12.89
CA THR A 257 -0.35 -0.10 12.90
C THR A 257 0.43 -0.15 14.21
N VAL A 258 0.83 1.00 14.75
CA VAL A 258 1.53 1.09 16.05
C VAL A 258 0.59 0.79 17.22
N LYS A 259 -0.66 1.26 17.22
CA LYS A 259 -1.61 1.05 18.34
C LYS A 259 -2.09 -0.40 18.44
N ASN A 260 -2.32 -1.07 17.31
CA ASN A 260 -2.82 -2.46 17.28
C ASN A 260 -1.81 -3.51 17.79
N THR A 261 -0.61 -3.10 18.21
CA THR A 261 0.46 -4.02 18.66
C THR A 261 0.81 -3.93 20.17
N GLY A 262 0.11 -3.09 20.98
CA GLY A 262 0.17 -3.05 22.46
C GLY A 262 1.42 -2.43 23.14
N SER A 263 1.23 -1.30 23.86
CA SER A 263 2.10 -0.49 24.78
C SER A 263 3.63 -0.29 24.55
N SER A 264 4.16 0.87 24.97
CA SER A 264 5.55 1.44 24.97
C SER A 264 6.76 0.70 24.36
N ARG A 265 6.84 -0.64 24.42
CA ARG A 265 7.66 -1.49 23.52
C ARG A 265 7.34 -1.23 22.03
N LEU A 266 6.16 -0.67 21.74
CA LEU A 266 5.62 -0.26 20.44
C LEU A 266 6.47 0.70 19.60
N LEU A 267 7.08 1.73 20.20
CA LEU A 267 7.93 2.64 19.41
C LEU A 267 9.22 1.91 18.98
N ASN A 268 9.75 1.06 19.87
CA ASN A 268 10.98 0.32 19.60
C ASN A 268 10.76 -0.83 18.61
N SER A 269 9.56 -1.43 18.55
CA SER A 269 9.21 -2.38 17.49
C SER A 269 8.95 -1.66 16.17
N ALA A 270 8.22 -0.54 16.17
CA ALA A 270 7.94 0.25 14.97
C ALA A 270 9.22 0.77 14.29
N LYS A 271 10.23 1.13 15.07
CA LYS A 271 11.55 1.55 14.56
C LYS A 271 12.36 0.43 13.88
N LYS A 272 12.04 -0.85 14.13
CA LYS A 272 12.70 -2.00 13.49
C LYS A 272 12.21 -2.25 12.08
N TYR A 273 11.02 -1.75 11.75
CA TYR A 273 10.44 -1.91 10.42
C TYR A 273 10.82 -0.76 9.51
N ASN A 274 10.91 -1.08 8.23
CA ASN A 274 10.81 -0.09 7.17
C ASN A 274 9.37 -0.02 6.67
N TYR A 275 9.02 1.07 6.00
CA TYR A 275 7.66 1.38 5.60
C TYR A 275 7.61 1.70 4.12
N SER A 276 6.61 1.14 3.46
CA SER A 276 6.26 1.49 2.08
C SER A 276 4.82 2.00 2.05
N VAL A 277 4.53 2.96 1.17
CA VAL A 277 3.19 3.53 1.04
C VAL A 277 2.62 3.18 -0.33
N ILE A 278 1.43 2.58 -0.34
CA ILE A 278 0.65 2.29 -1.54
C ILE A 278 -0.62 3.16 -1.53
N ILE A 279 -0.87 3.87 -2.61
CA ILE A 279 -2.13 4.57 -2.86
C ILE A 279 -3.05 3.64 -3.67
N THR A 280 -4.29 3.49 -3.22
CA THR A 280 -5.27 2.62 -3.86
C THR A 280 -6.69 3.20 -3.85
N ASP A 281 -7.48 2.83 -4.85
CA ASP A 281 -8.93 2.99 -4.90
C ASP A 281 -9.66 1.63 -4.74
N ASN A 282 -8.95 0.61 -4.22
CA ASN A 282 -9.32 -0.81 -4.12
C ASN A 282 -9.32 -1.58 -5.45
N THR A 283 -9.19 -0.91 -6.60
CA THR A 283 -9.12 -1.54 -7.93
C THR A 283 -7.74 -1.41 -8.58
N HIS A 284 -7.04 -0.32 -8.26
CA HIS A 284 -5.71 0.02 -8.72
C HIS A 284 -4.79 0.31 -7.54
N TYR A 285 -3.52 -0.06 -7.69
CA TYR A 285 -2.49 0.11 -6.68
C TYR A 285 -1.31 0.84 -7.30
N GLN A 286 -0.90 1.93 -6.68
CA GLN A 286 0.22 2.76 -7.11
C GLN A 286 1.17 2.96 -5.94
N LEU A 287 2.47 2.93 -6.20
CA LEU A 287 3.48 2.99 -5.15
C LEU A 287 3.94 4.43 -4.96
N LEU A 288 3.90 4.95 -3.73
CA LEU A 288 4.34 6.31 -3.44
C LEU A 288 5.82 6.29 -3.04
N LYS A 289 6.65 6.93 -3.86
CA LYS A 289 8.06 7.20 -3.57
C LYS A 289 8.16 8.54 -2.85
N ILE A 290 8.73 8.53 -1.64
CA ILE A 290 8.92 9.71 -0.81
C ILE A 290 10.42 10.02 -0.77
N ASN A 291 10.81 11.22 -1.20
CA ASN A 291 12.20 11.69 -1.19
C ASN A 291 13.18 10.71 -1.87
N LYS A 292 12.76 10.17 -3.02
CA LYS A 292 13.44 9.14 -3.82
C LYS A 292 13.43 7.72 -3.23
N ASN A 293 12.76 7.49 -2.11
CA ASN A 293 12.70 6.20 -1.45
C ASN A 293 11.32 5.56 -1.58
N VAL A 294 11.30 4.32 -2.06
CA VAL A 294 10.09 3.48 -2.05
C VAL A 294 9.86 2.90 -0.66
N VAL A 295 10.95 2.47 -0.03
CA VAL A 295 10.99 1.94 1.33
C VAL A 295 11.67 2.98 2.21
N ASN A 296 10.99 3.41 3.26
CA ASN A 296 11.38 4.52 4.13
C ASN A 296 11.59 3.99 5.55
N SER A 297 12.57 4.52 6.26
CA SER A 297 12.66 4.24 7.70
C SER A 297 11.47 4.89 8.43
N TYR A 298 11.20 4.44 9.66
CA TYR A 298 10.23 5.10 10.53
C TYR A 298 10.48 6.62 10.63
N TYR A 299 11.75 7.03 10.77
CA TYR A 299 12.12 8.44 10.91
C TYR A 299 11.90 9.23 9.62
N ASP A 300 12.22 8.66 8.46
CA ASP A 300 11.98 9.33 7.17
C ASP A 300 10.49 9.58 6.96
N LEU A 301 9.66 8.57 7.27
CA LEU A 301 8.22 8.67 7.15
C LEU A 301 7.63 9.67 8.14
N ASN A 302 8.06 9.63 9.41
CA ASN A 302 7.58 10.56 10.43
C ASN A 302 7.98 12.01 10.12
N ASN A 303 9.21 12.22 9.62
CA ASN A 303 9.66 13.55 9.17
C ASN A 303 8.81 14.06 8.00
N PHE A 304 8.40 13.18 7.07
CA PHE A 304 7.51 13.55 5.99
C PHE A 304 6.11 13.94 6.49
N ILE A 305 5.54 13.18 7.44
CA ILE A 305 4.23 13.46 8.05
C ILE A 305 4.25 14.81 8.77
N LEU A 306 5.29 15.07 9.57
CA LEU A 306 5.43 16.27 10.38
C LEU A 306 5.98 17.49 9.60
N SER A 307 6.23 17.35 8.30
CA SER A 307 6.68 18.47 7.46
C SER A 307 5.53 19.46 7.24
N HIS A 308 5.77 20.74 7.51
CA HIS A 308 4.80 21.83 7.34
C HIS A 308 5.08 22.68 6.09
N ASP A 309 6.23 22.48 5.43
CA ASP A 309 6.64 23.26 4.27
C ASP A 309 6.21 22.62 2.94
N ASN A 310 5.66 23.47 2.07
CA ASN A 310 4.87 23.11 0.89
C ASN A 310 5.65 23.08 -0.43
N SER A 311 6.99 23.17 -0.40
CA SER A 311 7.73 22.92 -1.64
C SER A 311 7.69 21.43 -1.93
N PHE A 312 6.83 21.01 -2.85
CA PHE A 312 6.80 19.62 -3.33
C PHE A 312 7.09 19.57 -4.83
N SER A 313 7.63 18.45 -5.28
CA SER A 313 7.50 18.04 -6.68
C SER A 313 6.74 16.73 -6.70
N PHE A 314 5.60 16.72 -7.39
CA PHE A 314 4.86 15.50 -7.67
C PHE A 314 5.19 15.08 -9.10
N SER A 315 5.61 13.83 -9.28
CA SER A 315 5.72 13.21 -10.59
C SER A 315 5.01 11.87 -10.59
N ASN A 316 4.74 11.35 -11.77
CA ASN A 316 4.33 9.96 -11.94
C ASN A 316 5.23 9.33 -12.96
N THR A 317 5.73 8.15 -12.62
CA THR A 317 6.58 7.34 -13.49
C THR A 317 5.89 6.01 -13.75
N ASN A 318 5.62 5.73 -15.04
CA ASN A 318 5.13 4.42 -15.45
C ASN A 318 6.28 3.41 -15.34
N VAL A 319 6.19 2.48 -14.41
CA VAL A 319 7.15 1.38 -14.29
C VAL A 319 6.62 0.24 -15.16
N ARG A 320 6.77 0.37 -16.48
CA ARG A 320 6.50 -0.76 -17.39
C ARG A 320 7.47 -1.89 -17.02
N SER A 321 6.93 -3.11 -16.91
CA SER A 321 7.79 -4.28 -17.10
C SER A 321 8.34 -4.19 -18.52
N SER A 322 9.66 -4.23 -18.67
CA SER A 322 10.28 -4.30 -19.99
C SER A 322 9.60 -5.43 -20.77
N THR A 323 9.16 -5.10 -21.98
CA THR A 323 8.68 -6.08 -22.95
C THR A 323 9.92 -6.69 -23.58
N THR A 324 10.53 -7.61 -22.86
CA THR A 324 11.53 -8.54 -23.36
C THR A 324 11.14 -9.91 -22.85
#